data_AF-A0A849Z2Q7-F1
#
_entry.id   AF-A0A849Z2Q7-F1
#
_cell.length_a   1.000
_cell.length_b   1.000
_cell.length_c   1.000
_cell.angle_alpha   90.00
_cell.angle_beta   90.00
_cell.angle_gamma   90.00
#
_symmetry.space_group_name_H-M   'P 1'
#
loop_
_entity.id
_entity.type
_entity.pdbx_description
1 polymer ?
#
loop_
_entity_poly.entity_id
_entity_poly.type
_entity_poly.pdbx_seq_one_letter_code
_entity_poly.pdbx_strand_id
1 'polypeptide(L)'
;MYWAIPAILVAVVAVAFLYGRAAHYRRIFSPAHFEEVHSTLLDLLHRVRASAPSTGEGPAEPSGAVTSAGLVLGVSHQISGDSQVLHISLSQHRHPTTAAVANRFGFFIMSALNRNKLSLDLFFTDSGVHHLVFVGGLGDLANNDFAVAFETYQSTYRPLPFALRALGADGQPTEAA
;
A
#
# COMPACT_ATOMS: atom_id res chain seq x y z
N MET A 1 -5.10 -42.94 26.67
CA MET A 1 -5.78 -42.90 25.36
C MET A 1 -6.67 -41.65 25.17
N TYR A 2 -7.35 -41.15 26.20
CA TYR A 2 -8.24 -39.98 26.12
C TYR A 2 -7.60 -38.64 25.69
N TRP A 3 -6.29 -38.46 25.85
CA TRP A 3 -5.57 -37.24 25.44
C TRP A 3 -5.15 -37.23 23.97
N ALA A 4 -5.14 -38.38 23.29
CA ALA A 4 -4.68 -38.46 21.89
C ALA A 4 -5.69 -37.82 20.93
N ILE A 5 -6.99 -38.01 21.18
CA ILE A 5 -8.07 -37.46 20.34
C ILE A 5 -8.07 -35.91 20.32
N PRO A 6 -8.07 -35.18 21.46
CA PRO A 6 -8.00 -33.73 21.43
C PRO A 6 -6.70 -33.22 20.81
N ALA A 7 -5.57 -33.90 21.03
CA ALA A 7 -4.29 -33.52 20.40
C ALA A 7 -4.34 -33.65 18.87
N ILE A 8 -4.94 -34.73 18.35
CA ILE A 8 -5.12 -34.92 16.91
C ILE A 8 -6.05 -33.84 16.33
N LEU A 9 -7.16 -33.52 16.99
CA LEU A 9 -8.08 -32.47 16.54
C LEU A 9 -7.41 -31.10 16.49
N VAL A 10 -6.65 -30.74 17.53
CA VAL A 10 -5.87 -29.48 17.56
C VAL A 10 -4.86 -29.45 16.41
N ALA A 11 -4.16 -30.55 16.16
CA ALA A 11 -3.21 -30.64 15.05
C ALA A 11 -3.89 -30.45 13.69
N VAL A 12 -5.05 -31.07 13.46
CA VAL A 12 -5.82 -30.92 12.21
C VAL A 12 -6.26 -29.47 12.01
N VAL A 13 -6.79 -28.82 13.05
CA VAL A 13 -7.21 -27.40 12.98
C VAL A 13 -6.02 -26.49 12.69
N ALA A 14 -4.88 -26.72 13.35
CA ALA A 14 -3.67 -25.94 13.12
C ALA A 14 -3.16 -26.08 11.69
N VAL A 15 -3.11 -27.31 11.14
CA VAL A 15 -2.69 -27.56 9.76
C VAL A 15 -3.64 -26.89 8.76
N ALA A 16 -4.95 -27.02 8.94
CA ALA A 16 -5.94 -26.38 8.07
C ALA A 16 -5.80 -24.84 8.10
N PHE A 17 -5.60 -24.25 9.28
CA PHE A 17 -5.36 -22.83 9.44
C PHE A 17 -4.08 -22.35 8.74
N LEU A 18 -2.96 -23.07 8.95
CA LEU A 18 -1.67 -22.75 8.32
C LEU A 18 -1.74 -22.89 6.80
N TYR A 19 -2.40 -23.93 6.28
CA TYR A 19 -2.62 -24.11 4.85
C TYR A 19 -3.47 -22.98 4.26
N GLY A 20 -4.54 -22.59 4.94
CA GLY A 20 -5.37 -21.45 4.55
C GLY A 20 -4.59 -20.15 4.48
N ARG A 21 -3.75 -19.85 5.49
CA ARG A 21 -2.86 -18.68 5.47
C ARG A 21 -1.83 -18.76 4.37
N ALA A 22 -1.19 -19.91 4.17
CA ALA A 22 -0.20 -20.10 3.11
C ALA A 22 -0.80 -19.89 1.72
N ALA A 23 -1.99 -20.44 1.46
CA ALA A 23 -2.72 -20.23 0.22
C ALA A 23 -3.09 -18.75 0.00
N HIS A 24 -3.55 -18.06 1.05
CA HIS A 24 -3.84 -16.63 1.02
C HIS A 24 -2.60 -15.82 0.64
N TYR A 25 -1.46 -16.03 1.34
CA TYR A 25 -0.24 -15.28 1.06
C TYR A 25 0.42 -15.64 -0.28
N ARG A 26 0.28 -16.88 -0.74
CA ARG A 26 0.73 -17.28 -2.08
C ARG A 26 -0.02 -16.53 -3.16
N ARG A 27 -1.33 -16.34 -2.99
CA ARG A 27 -2.15 -15.53 -3.90
C ARG A 27 -1.75 -14.06 -3.83
N ILE A 28 -1.68 -13.50 -2.62
CA ILE A 28 -1.39 -12.07 -2.44
C ILE A 28 0.02 -11.69 -2.87
N PHE A 29 1.00 -12.58 -2.80
CA PHE A 29 2.37 -12.32 -3.24
C PHE A 29 2.71 -12.94 -4.60
N SER A 30 1.69 -13.34 -5.37
CA SER A 30 1.89 -13.84 -6.72
C SER A 30 2.29 -12.71 -7.68
N PRO A 31 3.14 -12.95 -8.70
CA PRO A 31 3.48 -11.95 -9.71
C PRO A 31 2.25 -11.31 -10.38
N ALA A 32 1.23 -12.12 -10.69
CA ALA A 32 -0.02 -11.64 -11.28
C ALA A 32 -0.73 -10.60 -10.39
N HIS A 33 -0.70 -10.76 -9.07
CA HIS A 33 -1.28 -9.76 -8.16
C HIS A 33 -0.41 -8.49 -8.06
N PHE A 34 0.93 -8.59 -8.18
CA PHE A 34 1.77 -7.41 -8.29
C PHE A 34 1.51 -6.63 -9.58
N GLU A 35 1.26 -7.33 -10.69
CA GLU A 35 0.88 -6.71 -11.97
C GLU A 35 -0.47 -6.01 -11.87
N GLU A 36 -1.47 -6.66 -11.25
CA GLU A 36 -2.77 -6.05 -10.96
C GLU A 36 -2.63 -4.80 -10.09
N VAL A 37 -1.80 -4.85 -9.04
CA VAL A 37 -1.55 -3.69 -8.18
C VAL A 37 -0.89 -2.56 -8.96
N HIS A 38 0.02 -2.86 -9.87
CA HIS A 38 0.70 -1.87 -10.71
C HIS A 38 -0.28 -1.17 -11.65
N SER A 39 -1.07 -1.93 -12.42
CA SER A 39 -2.08 -1.35 -13.32
C SER A 39 -3.14 -0.56 -12.54
N THR A 40 -3.61 -1.10 -11.42
CA THR A 40 -4.56 -0.40 -10.53
C THR A 40 -3.98 0.91 -10.00
N LEU A 41 -2.71 0.94 -9.60
CA LEU A 41 -2.03 2.15 -9.15
C LEU A 41 -1.97 3.19 -10.28
N LEU A 42 -1.57 2.80 -11.49
CA LEU A 42 -1.49 3.72 -12.63
C LEU A 42 -2.86 4.32 -12.97
N ASP A 43 -3.90 3.50 -12.98
CA ASP A 43 -5.28 3.95 -13.22
C ASP A 43 -5.73 4.95 -12.15
N LEU A 44 -5.44 4.67 -10.87
CA LEU A 44 -5.75 5.57 -9.75
C LEU A 44 -5.00 6.90 -9.87
N LEU A 45 -3.71 6.86 -10.19
CA LEU A 45 -2.90 8.07 -10.42
C LEU A 45 -3.46 8.89 -11.57
N HIS A 46 -3.87 8.25 -12.66
CA HIS A 46 -4.48 8.93 -13.80
C HIS A 46 -5.80 9.60 -13.42
N ARG A 47 -6.69 8.89 -12.71
CA ARG A 47 -7.98 9.44 -12.24
C ARG A 47 -7.81 10.64 -11.34
N VAL A 48 -6.92 10.54 -10.35
CA VAL A 48 -6.70 11.61 -9.37
C VAL A 48 -6.06 12.84 -10.03
N ARG A 49 -5.17 12.66 -11.02
CA ARG A 49 -4.65 13.79 -11.79
C ARG A 49 -5.72 14.44 -12.67
N ALA A 50 -6.59 13.63 -13.30
CA ALA A 50 -7.67 14.14 -14.13
C ALA A 50 -8.73 14.91 -13.31
N SER A 51 -8.85 14.62 -12.01
CA SER A 51 -9.73 15.34 -11.08
C SER A 51 -9.05 16.53 -10.38
N ALA A 52 -7.79 16.84 -10.71
CA ALA A 52 -7.09 17.97 -10.09
C ALA A 52 -7.77 19.32 -10.48
N PRO A 53 -7.83 20.30 -9.54
CA PRO A 53 -8.45 21.59 -9.82
C PRO A 53 -7.78 22.31 -11.00
N SER A 54 -8.60 22.91 -11.88
CA SER A 54 -8.11 23.71 -13.02
C SER A 54 -7.31 24.95 -12.59
N THR A 55 -7.52 25.41 -11.35
CA THR A 55 -6.77 26.50 -10.71
C THR A 55 -5.37 26.09 -10.25
N GLY A 56 -5.01 24.81 -10.33
CA GLY A 56 -3.68 24.30 -10.00
C GLY A 56 -3.39 24.13 -8.51
N GLU A 57 -4.24 24.65 -7.62
CA GLU A 57 -4.10 24.49 -6.17
C GLU A 57 -5.34 23.83 -5.55
N GLY A 58 -5.09 22.94 -4.58
CA GLY A 58 -6.14 22.24 -3.83
C GLY A 58 -6.04 20.71 -3.95
N PRO A 59 -6.79 19.99 -3.10
CA PRO A 59 -6.85 18.53 -3.15
C PRO A 59 -7.66 18.08 -4.36
N ALA A 60 -7.12 17.14 -5.13
CA ALA A 60 -7.89 16.35 -6.08
C ALA A 60 -8.85 15.41 -5.34
N GLU A 61 -9.95 15.03 -5.98
CA GLU A 61 -10.84 14.03 -5.40
C GLU A 61 -10.08 12.70 -5.19
N PRO A 62 -10.08 12.14 -3.97
CA PRO A 62 -9.41 10.89 -3.70
C PRO A 62 -10.05 9.75 -4.50
N SER A 63 -9.24 8.81 -4.97
CA SER A 63 -9.70 7.62 -5.68
C SER A 63 -9.25 6.37 -4.95
N GLY A 64 -10.03 5.29 -5.05
CA GLY A 64 -9.67 4.01 -4.44
C GLY A 64 -10.13 2.81 -5.26
N ALA A 65 -9.49 1.67 -5.03
CA ALA A 65 -9.83 0.39 -5.67
C ALA A 65 -9.48 -0.78 -4.75
N VAL A 66 -10.10 -1.93 -5.00
CA VAL A 66 -9.83 -3.19 -4.31
C VAL A 66 -9.40 -4.23 -5.35
N THR A 67 -8.26 -4.87 -5.13
CA THR A 67 -7.73 -5.92 -6.01
C THR A 67 -8.40 -7.27 -5.78
N SER A 68 -8.21 -8.20 -6.71
CA SER A 68 -8.71 -9.57 -6.66
C SER A 68 -8.24 -10.36 -5.42
N ALA A 69 -7.07 -10.02 -4.87
CA ALA A 69 -6.56 -10.64 -3.64
C ALA A 69 -6.99 -9.92 -2.36
N GLY A 70 -7.75 -8.83 -2.46
CA GLY A 70 -8.30 -8.07 -1.34
C GLY A 70 -7.37 -6.99 -0.78
N LEU A 71 -6.39 -6.52 -1.56
CA LEU A 71 -5.63 -5.32 -1.22
C LEU A 71 -6.46 -4.09 -1.64
N VAL A 72 -6.64 -3.16 -0.73
CA VAL A 72 -7.29 -1.87 -0.98
C VAL A 72 -6.21 -0.83 -1.18
N LEU A 73 -6.29 -0.10 -2.29
CA LEU A 73 -5.45 1.06 -2.57
C LEU A 73 -6.31 2.31 -2.55
N GLY A 74 -5.89 3.31 -1.78
CA GLY A 74 -6.41 4.68 -1.85
C GLY A 74 -5.31 5.61 -2.34
N VAL A 75 -5.64 6.55 -3.22
CA VAL A 75 -4.72 7.55 -3.75
C VAL A 75 -5.38 8.91 -3.68
N SER A 76 -4.68 9.90 -3.15
CA SER A 76 -5.03 11.32 -3.27
C SER A 76 -3.80 12.12 -3.70
N HIS A 77 -4.06 13.28 -4.30
CA HIS A 77 -3.05 14.18 -4.81
C HIS A 77 -3.44 15.60 -4.40
N GLN A 78 -2.47 16.36 -3.92
CA GLN A 78 -2.66 17.74 -3.55
C GLN A 78 -1.51 18.55 -4.13
N ILE A 79 -1.84 19.69 -4.73
CA ILE A 79 -0.86 20.67 -5.18
C ILE A 79 -0.95 21.89 -4.27
N SER A 80 0.20 22.37 -3.81
CA SER A 80 0.34 23.56 -2.96
C SER A 80 1.60 24.32 -3.35
N GLY A 81 1.43 25.50 -3.95
CA GLY A 81 2.53 26.27 -4.53
C GLY A 81 3.36 25.45 -5.52
N ASP A 82 4.67 25.41 -5.32
CA ASP A 82 5.62 24.67 -6.16
C ASP A 82 5.81 23.20 -5.75
N SER A 83 4.94 22.69 -4.86
CA SER A 83 5.03 21.33 -4.34
C SER A 83 3.78 20.52 -4.65
N GLN A 84 3.97 19.21 -4.80
CA GLN A 84 2.90 18.24 -4.87
C GLN A 84 3.08 17.17 -3.78
N VAL A 85 1.94 16.76 -3.22
CA VAL A 85 1.84 15.68 -2.24
C VAL A 85 0.99 14.57 -2.86
N LEU A 86 1.58 13.39 -3.01
CA LEU A 86 0.89 12.17 -3.42
C LEU A 86 0.76 11.28 -2.19
N HIS A 87 -0.46 11.03 -1.76
CA HIS A 87 -0.75 10.19 -0.62
C HIS A 87 -1.35 8.87 -1.08
N ILE A 88 -0.66 7.78 -0.79
CA ILE A 88 -1.09 6.43 -1.11
C ILE A 88 -1.37 5.69 0.18
N SER A 89 -2.55 5.07 0.28
CA SER A 89 -3.00 4.29 1.43
C SER A 89 -3.18 2.83 1.04
N LEU A 90 -2.68 1.93 1.88
CA LEU A 90 -2.78 0.48 1.73
C LEU A 90 -3.57 -0.11 2.88
N SER A 91 -4.59 -0.90 2.56
CA SER A 91 -5.26 -1.73 3.55
C SER A 91 -5.67 -3.10 3.03
N GLN A 92 -6.00 -4.04 3.92
CA GLN A 92 -6.57 -5.33 3.53
C GLN A 92 -8.09 -5.33 3.76
N HIS A 93 -8.84 -5.81 2.79
CA HIS A 93 -10.30 -5.91 2.92
C HIS A 93 -10.66 -6.91 4.03
N ARG A 94 -11.50 -6.48 4.98
CA ARG A 94 -12.03 -7.27 6.12
C ARG A 94 -11.03 -7.66 7.22
N HIS A 95 -9.75 -7.31 7.09
CA HIS A 95 -8.73 -7.66 8.07
C HIS A 95 -7.74 -6.51 8.28
N PRO A 96 -7.14 -6.38 9.48
CA PRO A 96 -6.02 -5.48 9.67
C PRO A 96 -4.91 -5.78 8.67
N THR A 97 -4.33 -4.73 8.11
CA THR A 97 -3.21 -4.84 7.17
C THR A 97 -2.00 -5.41 7.88
N THR A 98 -1.55 -6.57 7.43
CA THR A 98 -0.38 -7.21 8.03
C THR A 98 0.88 -6.47 7.60
N ALA A 99 1.85 -6.35 8.52
CA ALA A 99 3.12 -5.70 8.24
C ALA A 99 3.84 -6.29 7.01
N ALA A 100 3.72 -7.61 6.78
CA ALA A 100 4.28 -8.26 5.61
C ALA A 100 3.68 -7.75 4.29
N VAL A 101 2.36 -7.53 4.25
CA VAL A 101 1.66 -7.00 3.08
C VAL A 101 2.01 -5.54 2.86
N ALA A 102 1.93 -4.72 3.91
CA ALA A 102 2.28 -3.31 3.83
C ALA A 102 3.73 -3.09 3.38
N ASN A 103 4.68 -3.85 3.94
CA ASN A 103 6.09 -3.74 3.55
C ASN A 103 6.32 -4.12 2.08
N ARG A 104 5.80 -5.27 1.63
CA ARG A 104 6.04 -5.73 0.25
C ARG A 104 5.41 -4.82 -0.77
N PHE A 105 4.14 -4.43 -0.58
CA PHE A 105 3.45 -3.56 -1.53
C PHE A 105 3.90 -2.11 -1.42
N GLY A 106 4.16 -1.60 -0.22
CA GLY A 106 4.74 -0.27 -0.06
C GLY A 106 6.09 -0.15 -0.77
N PHE A 107 6.96 -1.15 -0.60
CA PHE A 107 8.26 -1.17 -1.28
C PHE A 107 8.12 -1.29 -2.80
N PHE A 108 7.18 -2.12 -3.26
CA PHE A 108 6.90 -2.25 -4.69
C PHE A 108 6.38 -0.93 -5.29
N ILE A 109 5.49 -0.22 -4.60
CA ILE A 109 4.99 1.10 -5.03
C ILE A 109 6.14 2.12 -5.07
N MET A 110 7.04 2.12 -4.07
CA MET A 110 8.26 2.93 -4.13
C MET A 110 9.10 2.59 -5.36
N SER A 111 9.22 1.30 -5.69
CA SER A 111 9.95 0.85 -6.88
C SER A 111 9.28 1.30 -8.17
N ALA A 112 7.94 1.32 -8.23
CA ALA A 112 7.19 1.85 -9.35
C ALA A 112 7.38 3.37 -9.53
N LEU A 113 7.58 4.10 -8.43
CA LEU A 113 7.72 5.56 -8.41
C LEU A 113 9.18 6.05 -8.29
N ASN A 114 10.18 5.16 -8.32
CA ASN A 114 11.58 5.52 -7.98
C ASN A 114 12.27 6.46 -8.98
N ARG A 115 11.65 6.70 -10.16
CA ARG A 115 12.14 7.66 -11.16
C ARG A 115 11.92 9.11 -10.74
N ASN A 116 11.12 9.33 -9.71
CA ASN A 116 10.78 10.65 -9.20
C ASN A 116 11.68 11.00 -8.01
N LYS A 117 12.11 12.27 -7.94
CA LYS A 117 12.83 12.81 -6.78
C LYS A 117 11.82 13.22 -5.70
N LEU A 118 11.24 12.23 -5.04
CA LEU A 118 10.24 12.43 -3.98
C LEU A 118 10.85 12.11 -2.61
N SER A 119 10.60 12.96 -1.62
CA SER A 119 10.76 12.56 -0.22
C SER A 119 9.58 11.68 0.18
N LEU A 120 9.85 10.69 1.01
CA LEU A 120 8.87 9.71 1.43
C LEU A 120 8.70 9.74 2.95
N ASP A 121 7.46 9.81 3.39
CA ASP A 121 7.06 9.60 4.76
C ASP A 121 6.14 8.38 4.87
N LEU A 122 6.40 7.53 5.87
CA LEU A 122 5.80 6.22 6.03
C LEU A 122 5.22 6.09 7.43
N PHE A 123 3.91 5.90 7.51
CA PHE A 123 3.25 5.68 8.79
C PHE A 123 2.06 4.75 8.65
N PHE A 124 1.55 4.26 9.77
CA PHE A 124 0.26 3.59 9.84
C PHE A 124 -0.56 4.17 10.97
N THR A 125 -1.87 4.03 10.87
CA THR A 125 -2.82 4.56 11.85
C THR A 125 -3.37 3.46 12.74
N ASP A 126 -4.05 3.82 13.82
CA ASP A 126 -4.70 2.86 14.73
C ASP A 126 -5.74 1.98 14.01
N SER A 127 -6.29 2.46 12.89
CA SER A 127 -7.19 1.70 12.01
C SER A 127 -6.49 0.60 11.20
N GLY A 128 -5.16 0.51 11.25
CA GLY A 128 -4.35 -0.46 10.52
C GLY A 128 -4.13 -0.12 9.04
N VAL A 129 -4.48 1.10 8.61
CA VAL A 129 -4.17 1.61 7.27
C VAL A 129 -2.72 2.09 7.24
N HIS A 130 -1.97 1.65 6.24
CA HIS A 130 -0.58 2.07 6.02
C HIS A 130 -0.53 3.13 4.95
N HIS A 131 0.25 4.18 5.18
CA HIS A 131 0.31 5.36 4.35
C HIS A 131 1.72 5.57 3.83
N LEU A 132 1.81 5.87 2.54
CA LEU A 132 3.01 6.31 1.84
C LEU A 132 2.72 7.72 1.32
N VAL A 133 3.35 8.72 1.95
CA VAL A 133 3.22 10.11 1.55
C VAL A 133 4.47 10.52 0.81
N PHE A 134 4.32 10.78 -0.49
CA PHE A 134 5.39 11.25 -1.34
C PHE A 134 5.24 12.76 -1.53
N VAL A 135 6.32 13.50 -1.30
CA VAL A 135 6.37 14.96 -1.49
C VAL A 135 7.48 15.28 -2.48
N GLY A 136 7.22 16.17 -3.43
CA GLY A 136 8.23 16.64 -4.38
C GLY A 136 7.82 17.88 -5.13
N GLY A 137 8.70 18.35 -6.02
CA GLY A 137 8.40 19.47 -6.90
C GLY A 137 7.33 19.15 -7.93
N LEU A 138 6.72 20.18 -8.51
CA LEU A 138 5.78 20.03 -9.62
C LEU A 138 6.40 19.29 -10.81
N GLY A 139 5.59 18.48 -11.49
CA GLY A 139 5.98 17.73 -12.66
C GLY A 139 5.21 16.43 -12.80
N ASP A 140 5.25 15.84 -13.99
CA ASP A 140 4.64 14.53 -14.21
C ASP A 140 5.35 13.47 -13.38
N LEU A 141 4.61 12.73 -12.55
CA LEU A 141 5.20 11.57 -11.88
C LEU A 141 5.46 10.51 -12.96
N ALA A 142 6.74 10.23 -13.18
CA ALA A 142 7.22 9.17 -14.05
C ALA A 142 7.06 7.83 -13.34
N ASN A 143 6.43 6.87 -14.00
CA ASN A 143 6.27 5.52 -13.47
C ASN A 143 7.20 4.56 -14.23
N ASN A 144 7.75 3.58 -13.53
CA ASN A 144 8.34 2.41 -14.18
C ASN A 144 7.23 1.53 -14.77
N ASP A 145 7.55 0.82 -15.85
CA ASP A 145 6.74 -0.32 -16.26
C ASP A 145 6.76 -1.43 -15.20
N PHE A 146 5.85 -2.38 -15.34
CA PHE A 146 5.71 -3.47 -14.38
C PHE A 146 7.00 -4.29 -14.24
N ALA A 147 7.65 -4.64 -15.35
CA ALA A 147 8.83 -5.52 -15.34
C ALA A 147 9.98 -4.88 -14.55
N VAL A 148 10.29 -3.60 -14.82
CA VAL A 148 11.33 -2.84 -14.12
C VAL A 148 10.99 -2.64 -12.65
N ALA A 149 9.75 -2.27 -12.34
CA ALA A 149 9.30 -2.09 -10.95
C ALA A 149 9.39 -3.40 -10.15
N PHE A 150 8.98 -4.51 -10.77
CA PHE A 150 8.95 -5.83 -10.14
C PHE A 150 10.35 -6.41 -9.95
N GLU A 151 11.24 -6.29 -10.95
CA GLU A 151 12.64 -6.69 -10.83
C GLU A 151 13.38 -5.89 -9.75
N THR A 152 13.17 -4.57 -9.72
CA THR A 152 13.74 -3.69 -8.68
C THR A 152 13.27 -4.10 -7.28
N TYR A 153 11.97 -4.39 -7.14
CA TYR A 153 11.41 -4.91 -5.90
C TYR A 153 12.07 -6.24 -5.50
N GLN A 154 12.13 -7.22 -6.39
CA GLN A 154 12.66 -8.55 -6.06
C GLN A 154 14.15 -8.52 -5.68
N SER A 155 14.95 -7.70 -6.37
CA SER A 155 16.40 -7.63 -6.18
C SER A 155 16.83 -6.77 -4.99
N THR A 156 16.02 -5.78 -4.60
CA THR A 156 16.43 -4.78 -3.59
C THR A 156 15.51 -4.67 -2.38
N TYR A 157 14.50 -5.53 -2.26
CA TYR A 157 13.52 -5.47 -1.18
C TYR A 157 14.18 -5.39 0.20
N ARG A 158 13.75 -4.39 0.97
CA ARG A 158 13.95 -4.31 2.42
C ARG A 158 12.63 -3.94 3.09
N PRO A 159 12.34 -4.46 4.30
CA PRO A 159 11.20 -4.01 5.09
C PRO A 159 11.23 -2.49 5.28
N LEU A 160 10.05 -1.86 5.24
CA LEU A 160 9.90 -0.43 5.40
C LEU A 160 9.73 -0.06 6.89
N PRO A 161 10.32 1.05 7.35
CA PRO A 161 10.24 1.46 8.75
C PRO A 161 8.93 2.22 9.03
N PHE A 162 7.77 1.58 8.85
CA PHE A 162 6.48 2.18 9.19
C PHE A 162 6.40 2.52 10.68
N ALA A 163 6.09 3.77 11.01
CA ALA A 163 5.85 4.22 12.38
C ALA A 163 4.34 4.40 12.64
N LEU A 164 3.89 4.11 13.86
CA LEU A 164 2.51 4.40 14.27
C LEU A 164 2.35 5.93 14.39
N ARG A 165 1.29 6.49 13.80
CA ARG A 165 0.90 7.88 14.01
C ARG A 165 -0.61 7.99 14.27
N ALA A 166 -0.96 8.81 15.24
CA ALA A 166 -2.33 9.27 15.42
C ALA A 166 -2.68 10.27 14.31
N LEU A 167 -3.92 10.22 13.83
CA LEU A 167 -4.47 11.27 12.98
C LEU A 167 -5.20 12.28 13.86
N GLY A 168 -5.02 13.56 13.55
CA GLY A 168 -5.82 14.65 14.07
C GLY A 168 -7.26 14.59 13.56
N ALA A 169 -8.11 15.46 14.10
CA ALA A 169 -9.53 15.54 13.71
C ALA A 169 -9.74 15.92 12.23
N ASP A 170 -8.73 16.53 11.62
CA ASP A 170 -8.67 16.91 10.20
C ASP A 170 -8.10 15.79 9.29
N GLY A 171 -7.77 14.63 9.86
CA GLY A 171 -7.19 13.51 9.14
C GLY A 171 -5.71 13.69 8.79
N GLN A 172 -5.05 14.75 9.30
CA GLN A 172 -3.61 14.95 9.14
C GLN A 172 -2.85 14.25 10.27
N PRO A 173 -1.60 13.81 10.05
CA PRO A 173 -0.77 13.28 11.11
C PRO A 173 -0.56 14.36 12.19
N THR A 174 -0.82 14.05 13.46
CA THR A 174 -0.38 14.95 14.54
C THR A 174 1.13 14.82 14.66
N GLU A 175 1.85 15.94 14.77
CA GLU A 175 3.26 15.89 15.17
C GLU A 175 3.38 15.05 16.44
N ALA A 176 4.30 14.08 16.43
CA ALA A 176 4.55 13.26 17.60
C ALA A 176 5.04 14.19 18.73
N ALA A 177 4.32 14.20 19.85
CA ALA A 177 4.72 14.89 21.06
C ALA A 177 6.04 14.34 21.62
#